data_AF-A0A9E8SLH8-F1
#
_entry.id   AF-A0A9E8SLH8-F1
#
_cell.length_a   1.000
_cell.length_b   1.000
_cell.length_c   1.000
_cell.angle_alpha   90.00
_cell.angle_beta   90.00
_cell.angle_gamma   90.00
#
_symmetry.space_group_name_H-M   'P 1'
#
loop_
_entity.id
_entity.type
_entity.pdbx_description
1 polymer ?
#
loop_
_entity_poly.entity_id
_entity_poly.type
_entity_poly.pdbx_seq_one_letter_code
_entity_poly.pdbx_strand_id
1 'polypeptide(L)'
;MHFAPMVKYFLIFYSFPVFVKTEKAYTQQKPSYKQAEILWDTWGVPHIYAKNDESPFYAYGWAQAQNHGDLVLQLYGQARGRGGEYWGEKYAEADRWVITNSIYERAGEWKNVGVAGLNQSGIFE
;
A
#
# COMPACT_ATOMS: atom_id res chain seq x y z
N MET A 1 -83.19 10.11 7.10
CA MET A 1 -83.63 10.78 5.85
C MET A 1 -82.56 11.82 5.48
N HIS A 2 -82.27 11.95 4.17
CA HIS A 2 -81.33 12.90 3.54
C HIS A 2 -79.83 12.63 3.72
N PHE A 3 -78.92 12.74 2.74
CA PHE A 3 -78.89 12.79 1.26
C PHE A 3 -77.37 12.80 0.94
N ALA A 4 -76.88 12.08 -0.09
CA ALA A 4 -75.46 12.04 -0.52
C ALA A 4 -74.98 13.41 -1.11
N PRO A 5 -73.71 13.71 -1.52
CA PRO A 5 -72.86 12.84 -2.36
C PRO A 5 -71.30 12.95 -2.27
N MET A 6 -70.65 11.97 -2.91
CA MET A 6 -69.27 12.00 -3.41
C MET A 6 -69.01 13.16 -4.40
N VAL A 7 -67.82 13.78 -4.36
CA VAL A 7 -67.15 14.38 -5.54
C VAL A 7 -65.61 14.39 -5.39
N LYS A 8 -64.98 13.54 -6.22
CA LYS A 8 -63.83 13.75 -7.13
C LYS A 8 -62.42 14.08 -6.58
N TYR A 9 -61.59 13.03 -6.63
CA TYR A 9 -60.24 12.95 -7.23
C TYR A 9 -59.54 14.27 -7.59
N PHE A 10 -58.31 14.47 -7.09
CA PHE A 10 -57.21 14.89 -7.95
C PHE A 10 -55.91 14.23 -7.53
N LEU A 11 -55.52 13.25 -8.34
CA LEU A 11 -54.23 12.59 -8.36
C LEU A 11 -53.16 13.59 -8.78
N ILE A 12 -52.13 13.82 -7.96
CA ILE A 12 -50.80 14.17 -8.45
C ILE A 12 -49.84 13.16 -7.85
N PHE A 13 -49.70 12.06 -8.58
CA PHE A 13 -48.60 11.11 -8.42
C PHE A 13 -47.28 11.83 -8.71
N TYR A 14 -46.43 11.88 -7.69
CA TYR A 14 -45.02 11.49 -7.73
C TYR A 14 -44.26 11.74 -9.05
N SER A 15 -43.36 12.73 -9.02
CA SER A 15 -42.11 12.66 -9.78
C SER A 15 -41.07 13.58 -9.13
N PHE A 16 -40.59 13.17 -7.95
CA PHE A 16 -39.25 13.56 -7.52
C PHE A 16 -38.32 12.55 -8.20
N PRO A 17 -37.58 12.89 -9.27
CA PRO A 17 -36.56 11.99 -9.75
C PRO A 17 -35.48 11.93 -8.67
N VAL A 18 -35.52 10.87 -7.87
CA VAL A 18 -34.39 10.46 -7.04
C VAL A 18 -33.29 10.11 -8.01
N PHE A 19 -32.46 11.10 -8.33
CA PHE A 19 -31.20 10.88 -9.03
C PHE A 19 -30.31 10.14 -8.03
N VAL A 20 -30.49 8.81 -7.97
CA VAL A 20 -29.58 7.90 -7.27
C VAL A 20 -28.26 8.05 -7.99
N LYS A 21 -27.39 8.91 -7.44
CA LYS A 21 -26.00 8.98 -7.85
C LYS A 21 -25.42 7.61 -7.50
N THR A 22 -25.26 6.77 -8.51
CA THR A 22 -24.60 5.48 -8.38
C THR A 22 -23.14 5.77 -8.09
N GLU A 23 -22.79 6.00 -6.83
CA GLU A 23 -21.40 5.93 -6.43
C GLU A 23 -21.07 4.44 -6.54
N LYS A 24 -20.37 4.06 -7.61
CA LYS A 24 -19.69 2.76 -7.63
C LYS A 24 -18.82 2.75 -6.38
N ALA A 25 -19.27 2.06 -5.34
CA ALA A 25 -18.43 1.74 -4.22
C ALA A 25 -17.30 0.89 -4.78
N TYR A 26 -16.17 1.53 -5.11
CA TYR A 26 -14.93 0.84 -5.36
C TYR A 26 -14.60 0.19 -4.02
N THR A 27 -15.00 -1.06 -3.88
CA THR A 27 -14.64 -1.84 -2.69
C THR A 27 -13.13 -1.92 -2.80
N GLN A 28 -12.42 -1.14 -1.98
CA GLN A 28 -10.98 -1.22 -1.82
C GLN A 28 -10.70 -2.60 -1.22
N GLN A 29 -10.73 -3.62 -2.07
CA GLN A 29 -10.39 -4.97 -1.69
C GLN A 29 -8.90 -4.94 -1.48
N LYS A 30 -8.50 -4.82 -0.20
CA LYS A 30 -7.09 -4.84 0.21
C LYS A 30 -6.40 -5.98 -0.53
N PRO A 31 -5.46 -5.69 -1.45
CA PRO A 31 -4.88 -6.71 -2.29
C PRO A 31 -4.32 -7.82 -1.41
N SER A 32 -4.79 -9.04 -1.68
CA SER A 32 -4.26 -10.21 -1.01
C SER A 32 -2.85 -10.39 -1.55
N TYR A 33 -1.86 -10.07 -0.73
CA TYR A 33 -0.43 -10.23 -1.01
C TYR A 33 0.00 -11.70 -1.29
N LYS A 34 -0.97 -12.62 -1.35
CA LYS A 34 -0.83 -14.04 -1.67
C LYS A 34 -1.21 -14.37 -3.12
N GLN A 35 -1.41 -13.39 -3.99
CA GLN A 35 -1.72 -13.60 -5.41
C GLN A 35 -0.46 -13.62 -6.29
N ALA A 36 0.64 -14.12 -5.74
CA ALA A 36 1.89 -14.35 -6.45
C ALA A 36 2.33 -15.80 -6.27
N GLU A 37 2.93 -16.36 -7.31
CA GLU A 37 3.58 -17.66 -7.29
C GLU A 37 5.10 -17.47 -7.43
N ILE A 38 5.87 -18.32 -6.73
CA ILE A 38 7.33 -18.34 -6.81
C ILE A 38 7.75 -19.73 -7.28
N LEU A 39 8.34 -19.79 -8.46
CA LEU A 39 8.97 -21.01 -8.99
C LEU A 39 10.47 -20.90 -8.75
N TRP A 40 11.02 -21.79 -7.92
CA TRP A 40 12.45 -21.83 -7.65
C TRP A 40 13.13 -22.78 -8.62
N ASP A 41 14.21 -22.32 -9.24
CA ASP A 41 15.06 -23.19 -10.04
C ASP A 41 16.03 -24.02 -9.17
N THR A 42 16.85 -24.86 -9.81
CA THR A 42 17.84 -25.70 -9.11
C THR A 42 18.95 -24.92 -8.41
N TRP A 43 19.14 -23.63 -8.76
CA TRP A 43 20.17 -22.76 -8.21
C TRP A 43 19.63 -21.81 -7.14
N GLY A 44 18.36 -21.93 -6.75
CA GLY A 44 17.74 -21.06 -5.77
C GLY A 44 17.40 -19.67 -6.31
N VAL A 45 17.22 -19.53 -7.63
CA VAL A 45 16.74 -18.30 -8.26
C VAL A 45 15.21 -18.29 -8.27
N PRO A 46 14.56 -17.26 -7.68
CA PRO A 46 13.10 -17.17 -7.64
C PRO A 46 12.54 -16.53 -8.92
N HIS A 47 11.76 -17.29 -9.68
CA HIS A 47 10.93 -16.76 -10.77
C HIS A 47 9.54 -16.40 -10.21
N ILE A 48 9.26 -15.10 -10.12
CA ILE A 48 8.06 -14.57 -9.44
C ILE A 48 7.05 -14.13 -10.49
N TYR A 49 5.83 -14.65 -10.39
CA TYR A 49 4.71 -14.30 -11.27
C TYR A 49 3.52 -13.81 -10.44
N ALA A 50 2.84 -12.77 -10.94
CA ALA A 50 1.67 -12.20 -10.29
C ALA A 50 0.77 -11.50 -11.31
N LYS A 51 -0.52 -11.34 -10.97
CA LYS A 51 -1.51 -10.68 -11.84
C LYS A 51 -1.77 -9.21 -11.49
N ASN A 52 -1.22 -8.74 -10.38
CA ASN A 52 -1.35 -7.36 -9.91
C ASN A 52 0.04 -6.83 -9.54
N ASP A 53 0.14 -5.52 -9.39
CA ASP A 53 1.43 -4.85 -9.21
C ASP A 53 2.04 -5.06 -7.83
N GLU A 54 1.23 -5.28 -6.79
CA GLU A 54 1.70 -5.31 -5.40
C GLU A 54 2.20 -6.69 -4.94
N SER A 55 1.52 -7.74 -5.37
CA SER A 55 1.84 -9.13 -5.01
C SER A 55 3.27 -9.58 -5.40
N PRO A 56 3.85 -9.19 -6.55
CA PRO A 56 5.21 -9.60 -6.88
C PRO A 56 6.24 -8.95 -5.94
N PHE A 57 6.02 -7.73 -5.45
CA PHE A 57 6.93 -7.11 -4.47
C PHE A 57 6.88 -7.81 -3.12
N TYR A 58 5.70 -8.26 -2.67
CA TYR A 58 5.59 -9.08 -1.47
C TYR A 58 6.34 -10.40 -1.63
N ALA A 59 6.10 -11.13 -2.72
CA ALA A 59 6.78 -12.38 -3.03
C ALA A 59 8.30 -12.19 -3.18
N TYR A 60 8.74 -11.05 -3.72
CA TYR A 60 10.15 -10.72 -3.86
C TYR A 60 10.81 -10.45 -2.51
N GLY A 61 10.14 -9.71 -1.62
CA GLY A 61 10.58 -9.54 -0.24
C GLY A 61 10.69 -10.88 0.50
N TRP A 62 9.73 -11.79 0.29
CA TRP A 62 9.78 -13.15 0.82
C TRP A 62 10.98 -13.92 0.29
N ALA A 63 11.21 -13.90 -1.02
CA ALA A 63 12.33 -14.60 -1.65
C ALA A 63 13.69 -14.05 -1.19
N GLN A 64 13.82 -12.73 -1.04
CA GLN A 64 15.01 -12.13 -0.44
C GLN A 64 15.22 -12.56 1.01
N ALA A 65 14.16 -12.62 1.82
CA ALA A 65 14.25 -13.08 3.19
C ALA A 65 14.64 -14.56 3.28
N GLN A 66 14.12 -15.39 2.38
CA GLN A 66 14.44 -16.82 2.28
C GLN A 66 15.92 -17.04 1.94
N ASN A 67 16.49 -16.26 1.02
CA ASN A 67 17.87 -16.45 0.57
C ASN A 67 18.90 -15.71 1.44
N HIS A 68 18.55 -14.52 1.95
CA HIS A 68 19.49 -13.58 2.55
C HIS A 68 18.92 -12.81 3.76
N GLY A 69 17.91 -13.36 4.44
CA GLY A 69 17.17 -12.67 5.51
C GLY A 69 18.04 -12.08 6.60
N ASP A 70 19.01 -12.82 7.12
CA ASP A 70 19.91 -12.35 8.18
C ASP A 70 20.69 -11.10 7.74
N LEU A 71 21.25 -11.14 6.54
CA LEU A 71 22.00 -10.02 5.96
C LEU A 71 21.09 -8.80 5.73
N VAL A 72 19.90 -9.01 5.15
CA VAL A 72 18.95 -7.93 4.89
C VAL A 72 18.50 -7.25 6.19
N LEU A 73 18.17 -8.04 7.22
CA LEU A 73 17.80 -7.51 8.54
C LEU A 73 18.96 -6.75 9.18
N GLN A 74 20.19 -7.25 9.03
CA GLN A 74 21.37 -6.60 9.55
C GLN A 74 21.60 -5.23 8.88
N LEU A 75 21.53 -5.19 7.55
CA LEU A 75 21.68 -3.95 6.79
C LEU A 75 20.56 -2.95 7.10
N TYR A 76 19.33 -3.41 7.33
CA TYR A 76 18.24 -2.53 7.76
C TYR A 76 18.48 -1.91 9.14
N GLY A 77 19.08 -2.64 10.09
CA GLY A 77 19.46 -2.04 11.38
C GLY A 77 20.60 -1.03 11.27
N GLN A 78 21.59 -1.31 10.41
CA GLN A 78 22.68 -0.36 10.14
C GLN A 78 22.17 0.91 9.44
N ALA A 79 21.27 0.78 8.46
CA ALA A 79 20.66 1.93 7.78
C ALA A 79 19.80 2.79 8.72
N ARG A 80 19.32 2.22 9.84
CA ARG A 80 18.63 2.93 10.93
C ARG A 80 19.58 3.62 11.91
N GLY A 81 20.90 3.42 11.78
CA GLY A 81 21.91 3.92 12.71
C GLY A 81 21.84 3.21 14.06
N ARG A 82 21.47 1.92 14.06
CA ARG A 82 21.34 1.09 15.27
C ARG A 82 22.20 -0.18 15.22
N GLY A 83 23.21 -0.20 14.36
CA GLY A 83 24.10 -1.35 14.22
C GLY A 83 24.87 -1.65 15.50
N GLY A 84 25.34 -0.61 16.19
CA GLY A 84 26.05 -0.67 17.46
C GLY A 84 25.18 -1.19 18.59
N GLU A 85 23.91 -0.81 18.60
CA GLU A 85 22.92 -1.29 19.57
C GLU A 85 22.65 -2.80 19.40
N TYR A 86 22.50 -3.27 18.16
CA TYR A 86 22.08 -4.65 17.90
C TYR A 86 23.25 -5.64 17.83
N TRP A 87 24.40 -5.23 17.33
CA TRP A 87 25.51 -6.13 17.00
C TRP A 87 26.88 -5.67 17.54
N GLY A 88 26.89 -4.66 18.42
CA GLY A 88 28.05 -4.27 19.22
C GLY A 88 28.92 -3.15 18.62
N GLU A 89 29.89 -2.72 19.42
CA GLU A 89 30.68 -1.49 19.23
C GLU A 89 31.34 -1.34 17.85
N LYS A 90 31.67 -2.45 17.18
CA LYS A 90 32.27 -2.41 15.83
C LYS A 90 31.43 -1.66 14.79
N TYR A 91 30.15 -1.44 15.03
CA TYR A 91 29.27 -0.66 14.14
C TYR A 91 29.06 0.79 14.58
N ALA A 92 29.61 1.22 15.72
CA ALA A 92 29.37 2.54 16.28
C ALA A 92 29.85 3.70 15.37
N GLU A 93 30.94 3.49 14.62
CA GLU A 93 31.41 4.48 13.64
C GLU A 93 30.42 4.66 12.49
N ALA A 94 29.92 3.55 11.94
CA ALA A 94 28.91 3.57 10.90
C ALA A 94 27.61 4.22 11.38
N ASP A 95 27.15 3.88 12.58
CA ASP A 95 25.97 4.51 13.19
C ASP A 95 26.14 6.02 13.33
N ARG A 96 27.30 6.47 13.82
CA ARG A 96 27.61 7.90 13.94
C ARG A 96 27.49 8.60 12.59
N TRP A 97 28.03 8.01 11.52
CA TRP A 97 27.92 8.57 10.18
C TRP A 97 26.46 8.63 9.70
N VAL A 98 25.70 7.54 9.85
CA VAL A 98 24.28 7.44 9.45
C VAL A 98 23.43 8.49 10.17
N ILE A 99 23.67 8.68 11.48
CA ILE A 99 22.95 9.64 12.32
C ILE A 99 23.35 11.07 11.97
N THR A 100 24.66 11.38 11.89
CA THR A 100 25.15 12.74 11.57
C THR A 100 24.67 13.23 10.20
N ASN A 101 24.47 12.32 9.24
CA ASN A 101 23.96 12.65 7.91
C ASN A 101 22.43 12.55 7.78
N SER A 102 21.70 12.35 8.89
CA SER A 102 20.24 12.23 8.96
C SER A 102 19.65 11.22 7.97
N ILE A 103 20.34 10.10 7.71
CA ILE A 103 19.95 9.14 6.67
C ILE A 103 18.57 8.52 6.98
N TYR A 104 18.37 8.04 8.21
CA TYR A 104 17.11 7.37 8.58
C TYR A 104 15.92 8.34 8.64
N GLU A 105 16.13 9.54 9.15
CA GLU A 105 15.11 10.61 9.17
C GLU A 105 14.67 10.97 7.75
N ARG A 106 15.64 11.26 6.86
CA ARG A 106 15.38 11.59 5.46
C ARG A 106 14.69 10.44 4.71
N ALA A 107 15.01 9.18 5.02
CA ALA A 107 14.29 8.04 4.45
C ALA A 107 12.79 8.06 4.84
N GLY A 108 12.46 8.50 6.05
CA GLY A 108 11.07 8.72 6.48
C GLY A 108 10.37 9.81 5.67
N GLU A 109 11.07 10.91 5.38
CA GLU A 109 10.56 11.98 4.51
C GLU A 109 10.31 11.46 3.09
N TRP A 110 11.28 10.75 2.49
CA TRP A 110 11.16 10.20 1.14
C TRP A 110 10.00 9.22 1.00
N LYS A 111 9.77 8.38 2.02
CA LYS A 111 8.62 7.49 2.07
C LYS A 111 7.30 8.27 1.96
N ASN A 112 7.20 9.42 2.63
CA ASN A 112 6.00 10.24 2.62
C ASN A 112 5.85 11.04 1.31
N VAL A 113 6.98 11.45 0.70
CA VAL A 113 6.99 12.14 -0.60
C VAL A 113 6.60 11.20 -1.74
N GLY A 114 7.05 9.94 -1.75
CA GLY A 114 6.80 8.99 -2.84
C GLY A 114 5.33 8.66 -3.11
N VAL A 115 4.43 8.91 -2.15
CA VAL A 115 2.98 8.67 -2.31
C VAL A 115 2.21 9.95 -2.67
N ALA A 116 2.73 11.13 -2.32
CA ALA A 116 2.06 12.42 -2.56
C ALA A 116 2.65 13.20 -3.76
N GLY A 117 3.95 13.04 -4.04
CA GLY A 117 4.70 13.79 -5.04
C GLY A 117 4.55 13.28 -6.48
N LEU A 118 4.10 12.04 -6.68
CA LEU A 118 3.81 11.52 -8.02
C LEU A 118 2.56 12.18 -8.64
N ASN A 119 1.63 12.66 -7.82
CA ASN A 119 0.42 13.34 -8.30
C ASN A 119 0.65 14.82 -8.61
N GLN A 120 1.79 15.40 -8.21
CA GLN A 120 2.06 16.84 -8.32
C GLN A 120 3.15 17.19 -9.33
N SER A 121 3.91 16.21 -9.82
CA SER A 121 5.12 16.48 -10.62
C SER A 121 4.90 16.49 -12.14
N GLY A 122 3.75 16.04 -12.66
CA GLY A 122 3.47 16.08 -14.11
C GLY A 122 4.51 15.37 -14.99
N ILE A 123 5.37 14.53 -14.39
CA ILE A 123 6.51 13.86 -15.05
C ILE A 123 6.11 12.56 -15.77
N PHE A 124 4.83 12.20 -15.73
CA PHE A 124 4.26 11.06 -16.44
C PHE A 124 2.96 11.46 -17.19
N GLU A 125 2.99 12.57 -17.94
CA GLU A 125 2.19 12.72 -19.16
C GLU A 125 3.06 12.45 -20.39
#